data_AF-A0AAD3TA68-F1
#
_entry.id   AF-A0AAD3TA68-F1
#
_cell.length_a   1.000
_cell.length_b   1.000
_cell.length_c   1.000
_cell.angle_alpha   90.00
_cell.angle_beta   90.00
_cell.angle_gamma   90.00
#
_symmetry.space_group_name_H-M   'P 1'
#
loop_
_entity.id
_entity.type
_entity.pdbx_description
1 polymer ?
#
loop_
_entity_poly.entity_id
_entity_poly.type
_entity_poly.pdbx_seq_one_letter_code
_entity_poly.pdbx_strand_id
1 'polypeptide(L)'
;MAPPESFIIQVGESADVLSRGKLCSTLHSVCRPIELHNLSRETFVVFLQPAWNKVFDISDCSLKLLASGSRCSKISNKEPQGDLPEKLTQQIHKIVPPLSSRLKNGMTFAEFSRETTKQYYGGHGLQSNR
;
A
#
# COMPACT_ATOMS: atom_id res chain seq x y z
N MET A 1 0.61 -16.29 13.57
CA MET A 1 -0.07 -15.17 14.26
C MET A 1 0.95 -14.47 15.14
N ALA A 2 0.79 -13.19 15.43
CA ALA A 2 1.66 -12.50 16.36
C ALA A 2 1.47 -13.09 17.78
N PRO A 3 2.52 -13.19 18.61
CA PRO A 3 2.39 -13.64 20.00
C PRO A 3 1.44 -12.77 20.83
N PRO A 4 0.90 -13.28 21.94
CA PRO A 4 0.19 -12.45 22.91
C PRO A 4 1.04 -11.25 23.34
N GLU A 5 0.39 -10.12 23.65
CA GLU A 5 1.04 -8.89 24.11
C GLU A 5 2.10 -8.31 23.17
N SER A 6 2.00 -8.62 21.88
CA SER A 6 2.88 -8.07 20.85
C SER A 6 2.12 -7.18 19.86
N PHE A 7 2.86 -6.34 19.14
CA PHE A 7 2.32 -5.54 18.05
C PHE A 7 2.99 -5.92 16.72
N ILE A 8 2.23 -5.80 15.64
CA ILE A 8 2.72 -6.00 14.28
C ILE A 8 3.12 -4.64 13.73
N ILE A 9 4.34 -4.54 13.19
CA ILE A 9 4.79 -3.35 12.46
C ILE A 9 4.64 -3.61 10.97
N GLN A 10 4.03 -2.68 10.26
CA GLN A 10 3.91 -2.71 8.80
C GLN A 10 4.51 -1.45 8.20
N VAL A 11 5.23 -1.62 7.10
CA VAL A 11 5.79 -0.50 6.34
C VAL A 11 4.67 0.08 5.47
N GLY A 12 4.43 1.38 5.62
CA GLY A 12 3.51 2.14 4.77
C GLY A 12 4.20 2.76 3.54
N GLU A 13 3.39 3.23 2.58
CA GLU A 13 3.88 3.79 1.31
C GLU A 13 4.82 5.00 1.49
N SER A 14 4.56 5.87 2.47
CA SER A 14 5.45 7.01 2.72
C SER A 14 6.85 6.57 3.18
N ALA A 15 6.95 5.51 3.98
CA ALA A 15 8.24 4.97 4.41
C ALA A 15 8.99 4.32 3.24
N ASP A 16 8.27 3.59 2.38
CA ASP A 16 8.80 3.02 1.14
C ASP A 16 9.43 4.12 0.25
N VAL A 17 8.65 5.15 -0.09
CA VAL A 17 9.09 6.29 -0.92
C VAL A 17 10.27 7.03 -0.29
N LEU A 18 10.18 7.41 0.99
CA LEU A 18 11.23 8.17 1.66
C LEU A 18 12.52 7.36 1.84
N SER A 19 12.41 6.03 1.93
CA SER A 19 13.56 5.14 2.03
C SER A 19 14.24 4.86 0.67
N ARG A 20 13.64 5.33 -0.43
CA ARG A 20 14.08 5.08 -1.81
C ARG A 20 14.15 3.56 -2.10
N GLY A 21 13.14 2.81 -1.64
CA GLY A 21 13.02 1.37 -1.86
C GLY A 21 13.86 0.49 -0.93
N LYS A 22 14.48 1.04 0.13
CA LYS A 22 15.13 0.23 1.18
C LYS A 22 14.11 -0.47 2.08
N LEU A 23 12.94 0.15 2.25
CA LEU A 23 11.76 -0.42 2.88
C LEU A 23 10.70 -0.65 1.80
N CYS A 24 9.93 -1.73 1.92
CA CYS A 24 8.89 -2.08 0.97
C CYS A 24 7.53 -2.02 1.66
N SER A 25 6.61 -1.24 1.09
CA SER A 25 5.23 -1.15 1.59
C SER A 25 4.56 -2.52 1.59
N THR A 26 3.93 -2.87 2.72
CA THR A 26 3.38 -4.21 2.93
C THR A 26 1.91 -4.27 2.52
N LEU A 27 1.61 -4.91 1.38
CA LEU A 27 0.24 -5.23 0.99
C LEU A 27 -0.37 -6.19 2.01
N HIS A 28 -1.56 -5.85 2.51
CA HIS A 28 -2.28 -6.68 3.47
C HIS A 28 -3.78 -6.54 3.29
N SER A 29 -4.52 -7.55 3.75
CA SER A 29 -5.98 -7.54 3.79
C SER A 29 -6.47 -8.24 5.05
N VAL A 30 -7.69 -7.89 5.46
CA VAL A 30 -8.39 -8.57 6.54
C VAL A 30 -9.61 -9.24 5.95
N CYS A 31 -9.73 -10.55 6.19
CA CYS A 31 -10.86 -11.35 5.73
C CYS A 31 -11.57 -11.97 6.94
N ARG A 32 -12.90 -12.07 6.85
CA ARG A 32 -13.71 -12.82 7.81
C ARG A 32 -13.48 -14.33 7.59
N PRO A 33 -13.29 -15.14 8.65
CA PRO A 33 -13.27 -16.59 8.54
C PRO A 33 -14.58 -17.13 7.96
N ILE A 34 -14.51 -18.07 7.02
CA ILE A 34 -15.69 -18.62 6.33
C ILE A 34 -16.47 -19.59 7.22
N GLU A 35 -15.74 -20.43 7.96
CA GLU A 35 -16.32 -21.57 8.69
C GLU A 35 -16.82 -21.22 10.10
N LEU A 36 -16.48 -20.03 10.61
CA LEU A 36 -16.80 -19.61 11.97
C LEU A 36 -17.82 -18.47 11.96
N HIS A 37 -19.02 -18.76 12.43
CA HIS A 37 -20.08 -17.77 12.63
C HIS A 37 -19.95 -17.11 14.02
N ASN A 38 -20.50 -15.90 14.16
CA ASN A 38 -20.56 -15.15 15.43
C ASN A 38 -19.22 -14.80 16.11
N LEU A 39 -18.14 -14.63 15.33
CA LEU A 39 -16.88 -14.08 15.83
C LEU A 39 -16.76 -12.59 15.53
N SER A 40 -16.39 -11.81 16.55
CA SER A 40 -15.92 -10.43 16.39
C SER A 40 -14.39 -10.42 16.31
N ARG A 41 -13.84 -9.62 15.41
CA ARG A 41 -12.42 -9.29 15.38
C ARG A 41 -12.28 -7.82 15.71
N GLU A 42 -11.63 -7.54 16.83
CA GLU A 42 -11.29 -6.19 17.25
C GLU A 42 -9.82 -5.93 16.93
N THR A 43 -9.52 -4.76 16.38
CA THR A 43 -8.15 -4.38 16.01
C THR A 43 -7.98 -2.89 16.19
N PHE A 44 -6.91 -2.50 16.88
CA PHE A 44 -6.51 -1.11 17.02
C PHE A 44 -5.28 -0.88 16.13
N VAL A 45 -5.31 0.17 15.31
CA VAL A 45 -4.24 0.51 14.36
C VAL A 45 -3.74 1.92 14.65
N VAL A 46 -2.41 2.05 14.75
CA VAL A 46 -1.73 3.34 14.91
C VAL A 46 -0.91 3.64 13.67
N PHE A 47 -1.08 4.84 13.10
CA PHE A 47 -0.29 5.32 11.98
C PHE A 47 0.79 6.28 12.46
N LEU A 48 2.05 5.85 12.37
CA LEU A 48 3.20 6.73 12.54
C LEU A 48 3.50 7.40 11.19
N GLN A 49 3.31 8.72 11.13
CA GLN A 49 3.35 9.47 9.88
C GLN A 49 4.49 10.50 9.84
N PRO A 50 4.96 10.88 8.64
CA PRO A 50 5.89 12.00 8.48
C PRO A 50 5.30 13.33 8.98
N ALA A 51 6.16 14.33 9.16
CA ALA A 51 5.72 15.70 9.35
C ALA A 51 4.88 16.17 8.16
N TRP A 52 3.85 16.98 8.42
CA TRP A 52 2.90 17.44 7.39
C TRP A 52 3.56 18.13 6.19
N ASN A 53 4.61 18.91 6.45
CA ASN A 53 5.39 19.64 5.45
C ASN A 53 6.53 18.81 4.81
N LYS A 54 6.66 17.52 5.15
CA LYS A 54 7.68 16.66 4.55
C LYS A 54 7.42 16.53 3.05
N VAL A 55 8.39 16.93 2.24
CA VAL A 55 8.32 16.84 0.77
C VAL A 55 8.80 15.47 0.30
N PHE A 56 8.07 14.88 -0.64
CA PHE A 56 8.49 13.70 -1.40
C PHE A 56 9.30 14.12 -2.63
N ASP A 57 10.57 13.75 -2.62
CA ASP A 57 11.45 13.82 -3.78
C ASP A 57 11.51 12.44 -4.44
N ILE A 58 10.90 12.32 -5.62
CA ILE A 58 10.87 11.10 -6.41
C ILE A 58 11.68 11.23 -7.70
N SER A 59 12.48 12.29 -7.85
CA SER A 59 13.28 12.55 -9.06
C SER A 59 14.26 11.41 -9.38
N ASP A 60 14.89 10.83 -8.36
CA ASP A 60 15.80 9.67 -8.52
C ASP A 60 15.11 8.32 -8.32
N CYS A 61 13.81 8.31 -7.97
CA CYS A 61 13.09 7.07 -7.76
C CYS A 61 12.74 6.50 -9.13
N SER A 62 13.48 5.47 -9.56
CA SER A 62 13.24 4.83 -10.85
C SER A 62 11.76 4.46 -10.98
N LEU A 63 11.06 5.01 -11.99
CA LEU A 63 9.65 4.73 -12.34
C LEU A 63 9.28 3.23 -12.36
N LYS A 64 10.29 2.36 -12.46
CA LYS A 64 10.22 0.91 -12.28
C LYS A 64 9.74 0.44 -10.89
N LEU A 65 9.78 1.29 -9.86
CA LEU A 65 9.21 1.08 -8.51
C LEU A 65 7.75 1.55 -8.43
N LEU A 66 7.38 2.62 -9.16
CA LEU A 66 6.03 3.17 -9.19
C LEU A 66 5.07 2.38 -10.11
N ALA A 67 5.61 1.71 -11.12
CA ALA A 67 4.85 0.94 -12.11
C ALA A 67 4.71 -0.55 -11.79
N SER A 68 5.42 -1.07 -10.80
CA SER A 68 5.46 -2.51 -10.50
C SER A 68 5.25 -2.71 -9.00
N GLY A 69 4.01 -3.03 -8.62
CA GLY A 69 3.58 -3.27 -7.23
C GLY A 69 4.21 -4.48 -6.54
N SER A 70 5.35 -4.99 -7.01
CA SER A 70 6.19 -5.94 -6.28
C SER A 70 7.44 -6.26 -7.12
N ARG A 71 8.62 -5.83 -6.66
CA ARG A 71 9.86 -6.55 -6.95
C ARG A 71 10.69 -6.69 -5.69
N CYS A 72 10.12 -7.34 -4.68
CA CYS A 72 10.94 -8.13 -3.78
C CYS A 72 11.05 -9.56 -4.35
N SER A 73 11.77 -9.69 -5.47
CA SER A 73 12.34 -10.97 -5.88
C SER A 73 13.63 -10.72 -6.64
N LYS A 74 14.73 -10.69 -5.89
CA LYS A 74 16.05 -11.03 -6.40
C LYS A 74 16.60 -12.16 -5.52
N ILE A 75 16.11 -13.37 -5.75
CA ILE A 75 16.95 -14.56 -5.77
C ILE A 75 16.55 -15.37 -7.00
N SER A 76 17.56 -15.71 -7.78
CA SER A 76 17.51 -16.38 -9.08
C SER A 76 16.78 -17.72 -9.05
N ASN A 77 15.85 -17.96 -9.98
CA ASN A 77 15.99 -18.94 -11.06
C ASN A 77 14.71 -19.01 -11.91
N LYS A 78 14.90 -19.32 -13.19
CA LYS A 78 13.94 -19.25 -14.30
C LYS A 78 12.63 -20.01 -14.04
N GLU A 79 11.49 -19.34 -14.16
CA GLU A 79 10.19 -19.95 -14.48
C GLU A 79 9.33 -19.00 -15.35
N PRO A 80 8.39 -19.52 -16.16
CA PRO A 80 7.81 -18.80 -17.29
C PRO A 80 6.85 -17.70 -16.85
N GLN A 81 6.96 -16.54 -17.51
CA GLN A 81 5.98 -15.45 -17.48
C GLN A 81 4.59 -16.00 -17.86
N GLY A 82 3.71 -16.18 -16.87
CA GLY A 82 2.29 -16.45 -17.09
C GLY A 82 1.44 -15.21 -16.82
N ASP A 83 0.26 -15.11 -17.44
CA ASP A 83 -0.74 -14.02 -17.37
C ASP A 83 -1.33 -13.73 -15.96
N LEU A 84 -0.97 -14.53 -14.96
CA LEU A 84 -1.55 -14.51 -13.62
C LEU A 84 -1.21 -13.26 -12.76
N PRO A 85 0.04 -12.73 -12.76
CA PRO A 85 0.41 -11.55 -11.98
C PRO A 85 -0.29 -10.28 -12.47
N GLU A 86 -0.55 -10.17 -13.77
CA GLU A 86 -1.19 -9.00 -14.36
C GLU A 86 -2.68 -8.94 -13.98
N LYS A 87 -3.38 -10.08 -14.09
CA LYS A 87 -4.78 -10.19 -13.67
C LYS A 87 -4.96 -9.89 -12.18
N LEU A 88 -4.06 -10.38 -11.32
CA LEU A 88 -4.10 -10.07 -9.88
C LEU A 88 -3.86 -8.59 -9.62
N THR A 89 -2.86 -7.99 -10.28
CA THR A 89 -2.56 -6.55 -10.16
C THR A 89 -3.76 -5.71 -10.56
N GLN A 90 -4.45 -6.07 -11.64
CA GLN A 90 -5.69 -5.40 -12.06
C GLN A 90 -6.81 -5.53 -11.01
N GLN A 91 -6.95 -6.68 -10.34
CA GLN A 91 -7.94 -6.83 -9.26
C GLN A 91 -7.58 -6.00 -8.03
N ILE A 92 -6.29 -5.90 -7.68
CA ILE A 92 -5.83 -5.05 -6.58
C ILE A 92 -6.17 -3.58 -6.87
N HIS A 93 -5.91 -3.10 -8.09
CA HIS A 93 -6.20 -1.71 -8.48
C HIS A 93 -7.69 -1.35 -8.49
N LYS A 94 -8.60 -2.33 -8.47
CA LYS A 94 -10.04 -2.07 -8.26
C LYS A 94 -10.38 -1.70 -6.81
N ILE A 95 -9.51 -2.01 -5.86
CA ILE A 95 -9.76 -1.87 -4.43
C ILE A 95 -8.83 -0.82 -3.81
N VAL A 96 -7.57 -0.79 -4.27
CA VAL A 96 -6.49 0.07 -3.78
C VAL A 96 -6.10 1.00 -4.93
N PRO A 97 -6.27 2.34 -4.81
CA PRO A 97 -5.82 3.24 -5.85
C PRO A 97 -4.29 3.12 -5.99
N PRO A 98 -3.74 3.08 -7.21
CA PRO A 98 -2.30 2.93 -7.41
C PRO A 98 -1.52 4.12 -6.86
N LEU A 99 -0.27 3.92 -6.44
CA LEU A 99 0.57 5.00 -5.90
C LEU A 99 0.81 6.10 -6.95
N SER A 100 0.96 5.72 -8.21
CA SER A 100 1.17 6.63 -9.34
C SER A 100 -0.01 7.58 -9.61
N SER A 101 -1.24 7.25 -9.19
CA SER A 101 -2.38 8.17 -9.34
C SER A 101 -2.45 9.21 -8.21
N ARG A 102 -1.71 9.00 -7.11
CA ARG A 102 -1.82 9.76 -5.85
C ARG A 102 -0.56 10.55 -5.52
N LEU A 103 0.61 10.05 -5.92
CA LEU A 103 1.92 10.62 -5.60
C LEU A 103 2.45 11.45 -6.77
N LYS A 104 2.90 12.67 -6.49
CA LYS A 104 3.53 13.59 -7.45
C LYS A 104 4.86 14.10 -6.90
N ASN A 105 5.81 14.36 -7.79
CA ASN A 105 7.10 14.90 -7.39
C ASN A 105 6.96 16.28 -6.76
N GLY A 106 7.66 16.50 -5.64
CA GLY A 106 7.63 17.77 -4.92
C GLY A 106 6.41 17.98 -4.03
N MET A 107 5.48 17.02 -3.96
CA MET A 107 4.32 17.15 -3.07
C MET A 107 4.70 16.91 -1.61
N THR A 108 4.00 17.57 -0.71
CA THR A 108 4.10 17.36 0.74
C THR A 108 3.31 16.12 1.19
N PHE A 109 3.64 15.60 2.37
CA PHE A 109 2.86 14.54 3.01
C PHE A 109 1.40 14.94 3.22
N ALA A 110 1.13 16.20 3.58
CA ALA A 110 -0.23 16.71 3.71
C ALA A 110 -1.05 16.60 2.42
N GLU A 111 -0.44 16.95 1.29
CA GLU A 111 -1.08 16.85 -0.01
C GLU A 111 -1.30 15.39 -0.41
N PHE A 112 -0.32 14.53 -0.15
CA PHE A 112 -0.40 13.10 -0.46
C PHE A 112 -1.49 12.40 0.37
N SER A 113 -1.56 12.71 1.66
CA SER A 113 -2.57 12.19 2.58
C SER A 113 -3.98 12.63 2.16
N ARG A 114 -4.14 13.90 1.79
CA ARG A 114 -5.42 14.44 1.28
C ARG A 114 -5.84 13.77 -0.04
N GLU A 115 -4.94 13.65 -1.00
CA GLU A 115 -5.24 13.03 -2.31
C GLU A 115 -5.56 11.54 -2.15
N THR A 116 -4.80 10.82 -1.32
CA THR A 116 -5.06 9.41 -1.01
C THR A 116 -6.44 9.25 -0.36
N THR A 117 -6.73 10.00 0.69
CA THR A 117 -8.03 9.95 1.40
C THR A 117 -9.18 10.26 0.44
N LYS A 118 -9.02 11.25 -0.44
CA LYS A 118 -10.02 11.61 -1.46
C LYS A 118 -10.30 10.46 -2.43
N GLN A 119 -9.29 9.73 -2.88
CA GLN A 119 -9.48 8.60 -3.80
C GLN A 119 -10.13 7.38 -3.12
N TYR A 120 -9.99 7.23 -1.81
CA TYR A 120 -10.69 6.20 -1.05
C TYR A 120 -12.13 6.59 -0.69
N TYR A 121 -12.32 7.78 -0.11
CA TYR A 121 -13.57 8.14 0.60
C TYR A 121 -14.25 9.40 0.07
N GLY A 122 -13.70 10.06 -0.96
CA GLY A 122 -14.38 11.19 -1.60
C GLY A 122 -15.69 10.77 -2.29
N GLY A 123 -16.48 11.71 -2.80
CA GLY A 123 -17.80 11.41 -3.40
C GLY A 123 -17.79 10.33 -4.50
N HIS A 124 -16.68 10.17 -5.22
CA HIS A 124 -16.44 9.11 -6.20
C HIS A 124 -15.29 8.16 -5.82
N GLY A 125 -14.97 8.06 -4.53
CA GLY A 125 -13.88 7.22 -4.03
C GLY A 125 -14.20 5.73 -4.08
N LEU A 126 -13.17 4.88 -4.10
CA LEU A 126 -13.32 3.42 -4.22
C LEU A 126 -14.14 2.78 -3.08
N GLN A 127 -14.24 3.45 -1.94
CA GLN A 127 -14.95 2.98 -0.74
C GLN A 127 -16.16 3.88 -0.39
N SER A 128 -16.57 4.83 -1.24
CA SER A 128 -17.65 5.76 -0.89
C SER A 128 -19.04 5.13 -0.79
N ASN A 129 -19.23 3.93 -1.36
CA ASN A 129 -20.52 3.21 -1.42
C ASN A 129 -20.38 1.72 -1.07
N ARG A 130 -19.41 1.36 -0.22
CA ARG A 130 -19.16 -0.02 0.21
C ARG A 130 -19.72 -0.32 1.59
#